data_AF-A0A9W9RNJ0-F1
#
_entry.id   AF-A0A9W9RNJ0-F1
#
_cell.length_a   1.000
_cell.length_b   1.000
_cell.length_c   1.000
_cell.angle_alpha   90.00
_cell.angle_beta   90.00
_cell.angle_gamma   90.00
#
_symmetry.space_group_name_H-M   'P 1'
#
loop_
_entity.id
_entity.type
_entity.pdbx_description
1 polymer ?
#
loop_
_entity_poly.entity_id
_entity_poly.type
_entity_poly.pdbx_seq_one_letter_code
_entity_poly.pdbx_strand_id
1 'polypeptide(L)'
;MEKVESIEEMDNHVSPSCAAKAPDLSSVRDKEPTEAREVDLQDFQGFINIKIPIPGAMLFASQIYNWPVPKQVIQRMILWSGACVYQNSSGAAAYAWKEAPDGTKESLRYTKEGVRFPYKTNNPHLMSLFGIVAALHFAIMKIDTPSTNIRHLLEQDDQLYDYAEEWYPVELTRSHTHLKTKELFIFTESRDSMIWLLSRKSQRNEEVRAQIKDIKTMSEEIERSGIHIEIHLCPSVDLAPGKDIANQMARELAKDDLVTDLSV
;
A
#
# COMPACT_ATOMS: atom_id res chain seq x y z
N MET A 1 -58.96 29.74 26.53
CA MET A 1 -58.73 28.41 27.12
C MET A 1 -58.39 27.49 25.97
N GLU A 2 -57.11 27.36 25.67
CA GLU A 2 -56.59 26.33 24.78
C GLU A 2 -55.13 26.11 25.19
N LYS A 3 -54.79 24.82 25.25
CA LYS A 3 -53.68 24.21 25.98
C LYS A 3 -52.83 23.55 24.91
N VAL A 4 -51.57 23.96 24.78
CA VAL A 4 -50.58 23.33 23.87
C VAL A 4 -49.24 23.47 24.59
N GLU A 5 -48.89 22.48 25.40
CA GLU A 5 -48.03 21.33 25.09
C GLU A 5 -46.54 21.67 25.16
N SER A 6 -45.96 21.15 26.25
CA SER A 6 -44.57 21.14 26.67
C SER A 6 -43.71 20.32 25.71
N ILE A 7 -42.58 20.90 25.30
CA ILE A 7 -41.52 20.21 24.56
C ILE A 7 -40.72 19.35 25.54
N GLU A 8 -40.65 18.06 25.25
CA GLU A 8 -39.88 17.05 25.97
C GLU A 8 -38.37 17.29 25.83
N GLU A 9 -37.67 17.07 26.95
CA GLU A 9 -36.22 17.02 27.07
C GLU A 9 -35.68 15.85 26.23
N MET A 10 -34.76 16.14 25.31
CA MET A 10 -33.97 15.11 24.63
C MET A 10 -32.75 14.78 25.48
N ASP A 11 -32.74 13.56 26.01
CA ASP A 11 -31.60 12.90 26.64
C ASP A 11 -30.39 12.82 25.68
N ASN A 12 -29.31 13.50 26.06
CA ASN A 12 -28.01 13.35 25.44
C ASN A 12 -27.36 12.02 25.88
N HIS A 13 -27.60 10.95 25.11
CA HIS A 13 -26.81 9.73 25.22
C HIS A 13 -25.39 9.95 24.68
N VAL A 14 -24.48 10.28 25.59
CA VAL A 14 -23.02 10.22 25.37
C VAL A 14 -22.62 8.76 25.17
N SER A 15 -22.14 8.43 23.97
CA SER A 15 -21.54 7.13 23.65
C SER A 15 -20.21 6.94 24.40
N PRO A 16 -19.89 5.72 24.89
CA PRO A 16 -18.68 5.48 25.65
C PRO A 16 -17.43 5.53 24.77
N SER A 17 -16.57 6.49 25.10
CA SER A 17 -15.19 6.65 24.63
C SER A 17 -14.38 5.37 24.82
N CYS A 18 -13.88 4.79 23.71
CA CYS A 18 -12.81 3.80 23.73
C CYS A 18 -11.47 4.49 24.00
N ALA A 19 -11.27 4.98 25.22
CA ALA A 19 -9.97 5.42 25.71
C ALA A 19 -9.14 4.19 26.10
N ALA A 20 -8.41 3.62 25.13
CA ALA A 20 -7.32 2.72 25.43
C ALA A 20 -6.23 3.50 26.19
N LYS A 21 -5.86 3.02 27.39
CA LYS A 21 -4.74 3.57 28.17
C LYS A 21 -3.48 3.59 27.30
N ALA A 22 -2.85 4.76 27.19
CA ALA A 22 -1.54 4.89 26.57
C ALA A 22 -0.52 4.00 27.31
N PRO A 23 0.29 3.19 26.59
CA PRO A 23 1.35 2.44 27.22
C PRO A 23 2.45 3.38 27.73
N ASP A 24 2.98 3.06 28.91
CA ASP A 24 4.13 3.71 29.54
C ASP A 24 5.37 3.56 28.66
N LEU A 25 5.82 4.69 28.08
CA LEU A 25 6.94 4.77 27.13
C LEU A 25 8.31 4.86 27.83
N SER A 26 8.39 4.69 29.15
CA SER A 26 9.63 4.91 29.92
C SER A 26 10.67 3.78 29.86
N SER A 27 10.49 2.74 29.02
CA SER A 27 11.44 1.60 28.96
C SER A 27 11.88 1.12 27.58
N VAL A 28 11.67 1.91 26.52
CA VAL A 28 12.28 1.61 25.21
C VAL A 28 13.73 2.11 25.23
N ARG A 29 14.63 1.25 25.71
CA ARG A 29 16.07 1.43 25.51
C ARG A 29 16.35 1.48 24.01
N ASP A 30 16.99 2.56 23.58
CA ASP A 30 17.58 2.71 22.26
C ASP A 30 18.47 1.51 21.95
N LYS A 31 17.94 0.57 21.18
CA LYS A 31 18.78 -0.42 20.51
C LYS A 31 19.37 0.28 19.31
N GLU A 32 20.69 0.45 19.33
CA GLU A 32 21.48 0.91 18.20
C GLU A 32 21.01 0.25 16.89
N PRO A 33 21.03 0.99 15.77
CA PRO A 33 20.66 0.45 14.47
C PRO A 33 21.56 -0.75 14.18
N THR A 34 20.95 -1.93 14.24
CA THR A 34 21.64 -3.18 13.96
C THR A 34 22.16 -3.08 12.53
N GLU A 35 23.48 -3.21 12.37
CA GLU A 35 24.17 -3.19 11.09
C GLU A 35 23.37 -3.98 10.06
N ALA A 36 23.19 -3.36 8.90
CA ALA A 36 22.49 -3.89 7.76
C ALA A 36 23.06 -5.24 7.33
N ARG A 37 22.55 -6.34 7.88
CA ARG A 37 22.72 -7.65 7.26
C ARG A 37 21.92 -7.64 5.96
N GLU A 38 22.63 -7.74 4.85
CA GLU A 38 22.08 -8.10 3.56
C GLU A 38 21.42 -9.47 3.71
N VAL A 39 20.11 -9.48 3.92
CA VAL A 39 19.35 -10.71 4.00
C VAL A 39 19.20 -11.19 2.57
N ASP A 40 19.95 -12.24 2.25
CA ASP A 40 19.99 -12.94 0.97
C ASP A 40 18.57 -13.14 0.40
N LEU A 41 18.25 -12.25 -0.54
CA LEU A 41 16.93 -11.95 -1.11
C LEU A 41 16.49 -12.95 -2.19
N GLN A 42 17.24 -14.04 -2.40
CA GLN A 42 17.55 -14.74 -3.68
C GLN A 42 16.46 -14.86 -4.76
N ASP A 43 15.18 -14.66 -4.45
CA ASP A 43 14.08 -14.91 -5.39
C ASP A 43 13.17 -13.70 -5.64
N PHE A 44 13.13 -12.66 -4.79
CA PHE A 44 12.31 -11.47 -5.11
C PHE A 44 13.03 -10.59 -6.12
N GLN A 45 12.40 -10.33 -7.27
CA GLN A 45 12.95 -9.49 -8.32
C GLN A 45 12.46 -8.05 -8.16
N GLY A 46 13.21 -7.24 -7.42
CA GLY A 46 12.91 -5.82 -7.25
C GLY A 46 13.54 -5.23 -6.00
N PHE A 47 13.01 -4.09 -5.58
CA PHE A 47 13.45 -3.35 -4.41
C PHE A 47 12.37 -3.32 -3.32
N ILE A 48 12.76 -3.52 -2.07
CA ILE A 48 11.88 -3.41 -0.90
C ILE A 48 12.53 -2.46 0.09
N ASN A 49 11.87 -1.34 0.40
CA ASN A 49 12.44 -0.35 1.29
C ASN A 49 11.86 -0.41 2.71
N ILE A 50 12.49 -1.18 3.60
CA ILE A 50 12.09 -1.32 5.01
C ILE A 50 12.87 -0.44 6.00
N LYS A 51 13.94 0.21 5.52
CA LYS A 51 14.90 0.94 6.38
C LYS A 51 14.57 2.42 6.53
N ILE A 52 13.70 2.97 5.68
CA ILE A 52 13.31 4.37 5.79
C ILE A 52 12.58 4.59 7.12
N PRO A 53 12.93 5.64 7.89
CA PRO A 53 12.11 6.12 8.99
C PRO A 53 10.68 6.42 8.55
N ILE A 54 9.70 6.20 9.43
CA ILE A 54 8.27 6.42 9.13
C ILE A 54 7.99 7.81 8.51
N PRO A 55 8.54 8.92 9.02
CA PRO A 55 8.34 10.23 8.40
C PRO A 55 8.85 10.32 6.95
N GLY A 56 10.00 9.71 6.66
CA GLY A 56 10.55 9.67 5.30
C GLY A 56 9.71 8.83 4.34
N ALA A 57 9.20 7.69 4.82
CA ALA A 57 8.31 6.83 4.04
C ALA A 57 6.98 7.54 3.72
N MET A 58 6.43 8.29 4.69
CA MET A 58 5.24 9.12 4.50
C MET A 58 5.47 10.25 3.50
N LEU A 59 6.59 10.98 3.63
CA LEU A 59 6.94 12.05 2.70
C LEU A 59 7.08 11.51 1.27
N PHE A 60 7.83 10.42 1.10
CA PHE A 60 8.00 9.75 -0.19
C PHE A 60 6.66 9.34 -0.80
N ALA A 61 5.80 8.67 -0.03
CA ALA A 61 4.47 8.30 -0.48
C ALA A 61 3.64 9.53 -0.90
N SER A 62 3.61 10.60 -0.10
CA SER A 62 2.83 11.81 -0.42
C SER A 62 3.31 12.52 -1.70
N GLN A 63 4.59 12.38 -2.03
CA GLN A 63 5.23 13.04 -3.17
C GLN A 63 5.48 12.12 -4.36
N ILE A 64 5.10 10.83 -4.32
CA ILE A 64 5.46 9.86 -5.36
C ILE A 64 5.01 10.29 -6.77
N TYR A 65 3.86 10.97 -6.87
CA TYR A 65 3.38 11.49 -8.14
C TYR A 65 4.21 12.66 -8.65
N ASN A 66 4.89 13.42 -7.79
CA ASN A 66 5.82 14.48 -8.19
C ASN A 66 7.27 13.98 -8.24
N TRP A 67 7.49 12.69 -7.95
CA TRP A 67 8.83 12.14 -7.88
C TRP A 67 9.45 12.08 -9.28
N PRO A 68 10.73 12.47 -9.44
CA PRO A 68 11.40 12.42 -10.73
C PRO A 68 11.29 11.06 -11.43
N VAL A 69 11.11 11.10 -12.75
CA VAL A 69 11.05 9.91 -13.61
C VAL A 69 12.34 9.84 -14.42
N PRO A 70 13.13 8.75 -14.32
CA PRO A 70 14.33 8.61 -15.14
C PRO A 70 13.99 8.66 -16.63
N LYS A 71 14.86 9.27 -17.45
CA LYS A 71 14.59 9.50 -18.89
C LYS A 71 14.26 8.23 -19.68
N GLN A 72 14.82 7.09 -19.27
CA GLN A 72 14.57 5.78 -19.87
C GLN A 72 13.20 5.20 -19.51
N VAL A 73 12.60 5.66 -18.41
CA VAL A 73 11.31 5.17 -17.92
C VAL A 73 10.21 5.87 -18.69
N ILE A 74 9.56 5.10 -19.56
CA ILE A 74 8.43 5.55 -20.36
C ILE A 74 7.11 5.34 -19.63
N GLN A 75 7.07 4.58 -18.54
CA GLN A 75 5.83 4.32 -17.81
C GLN A 75 6.09 4.04 -16.35
N ARG A 76 5.29 4.66 -15.48
CA ARG A 76 5.27 4.40 -14.04
C ARG A 76 3.85 4.10 -13.60
N MET A 77 3.64 2.97 -12.93
CA MET A 77 2.40 2.60 -12.27
C MET A 77 2.58 2.73 -10.76
N ILE A 78 1.60 3.36 -10.08
CA ILE A 78 1.61 3.56 -8.64
C ILE A 78 0.34 2.91 -8.07
N LEU A 79 0.53 1.87 -7.26
CA LEU A 79 -0.53 1.12 -6.61
C LEU A 79 -0.48 1.33 -5.10
N TRP A 80 -1.64 1.66 -4.53
CA TRP A 80 -1.84 1.81 -3.10
C TRP A 80 -2.54 0.55 -2.60
N SER A 81 -1.85 -0.28 -1.83
CA SER A 81 -2.41 -1.52 -1.27
C SER A 81 -3.06 -1.26 0.09
N GLY A 82 -4.29 -1.71 0.25
CA GLY A 82 -5.04 -1.73 1.50
C GLY A 82 -5.50 -3.13 1.83
N ALA A 83 -5.61 -3.44 3.11
CA ALA A 83 -6.12 -4.73 3.54
C ALA A 83 -6.90 -4.58 4.84
N CYS A 84 -7.91 -5.43 5.03
CA CYS A 84 -8.75 -5.42 6.21
C CYS A 84 -9.06 -6.85 6.64
N VAL A 85 -9.00 -7.07 7.94
CA VAL A 85 -9.59 -8.23 8.61
C VAL A 85 -10.84 -7.73 9.29
N TYR A 86 -11.99 -8.37 9.05
CA TYR A 86 -13.22 -8.10 9.79
C TYR A 86 -13.57 -9.28 10.70
N GLN A 87 -14.14 -8.99 11.87
CA GLN A 87 -14.33 -9.98 12.94
C GLN A 87 -15.20 -11.15 12.46
N ASN A 88 -14.68 -12.38 12.59
CA ASN A 88 -15.32 -13.66 12.22
C ASN A 88 -15.60 -13.89 10.72
N SER A 89 -15.17 -13.01 9.82
CA SER A 89 -15.35 -13.15 8.37
C SER A 89 -14.06 -13.50 7.63
N SER A 90 -14.16 -13.65 6.31
CA SER A 90 -12.98 -13.56 5.46
C SER A 90 -12.42 -12.14 5.46
N GLY A 91 -11.10 -12.00 5.41
CA GLY A 91 -10.45 -10.71 5.19
C GLY A 91 -10.61 -10.27 3.74
N ALA A 92 -10.30 -9.01 3.44
CA ALA A 92 -10.26 -8.52 2.08
C ALA A 92 -9.03 -7.65 1.85
N ALA A 93 -8.53 -7.67 0.63
CA ALA A 93 -7.53 -6.71 0.17
C ALA A 93 -8.08 -5.87 -0.97
N ALA A 94 -7.51 -4.70 -1.14
CA ALA A 94 -7.84 -3.81 -2.22
C ALA A 94 -6.61 -3.04 -2.66
N TYR A 95 -6.65 -2.55 -3.89
CA TYR A 95 -5.65 -1.66 -4.40
C TYR A 95 -6.31 -0.49 -5.10
N ALA A 96 -5.68 0.69 -5.00
CA ALA A 96 -6.11 1.89 -5.70
C ALA A 96 -4.97 2.44 -6.55
N TRP A 97 -5.32 3.07 -7.65
CA TRP A 97 -4.39 3.72 -8.57
C TRP A 97 -5.02 4.98 -9.12
N LYS A 98 -4.22 5.82 -9.76
CA LYS A 98 -4.73 6.93 -10.55
C LYS A 98 -4.79 6.54 -12.02
N GLU A 99 -5.91 6.82 -12.66
CA GLU A 99 -6.10 6.65 -14.10
C GLU A 99 -6.55 7.96 -14.74
N ALA A 100 -6.19 8.14 -16.00
CA ALA A 100 -6.64 9.25 -16.84
C ALA A 100 -7.49 8.65 -17.98
N PRO A 101 -8.82 8.52 -17.82
CA PRO A 101 -9.68 7.82 -18.78
C PRO A 101 -9.62 8.40 -20.20
N ASP A 102 -9.38 9.71 -20.31
CA ASP A 102 -9.22 10.44 -21.57
C ASP A 102 -7.74 10.73 -21.93
N GLY A 103 -6.79 10.22 -21.14
CA GLY A 103 -5.35 10.43 -21.32
C GLY A 103 -4.82 11.79 -20.86
N THR A 104 -5.64 12.65 -20.24
CA THR A 104 -5.25 14.00 -19.79
C THR A 104 -4.89 14.06 -18.30
N LYS A 105 -4.06 15.05 -17.91
CA LYS A 105 -3.68 15.26 -16.50
C LYS A 105 -4.86 15.62 -15.62
N GLU A 106 -5.78 16.37 -16.20
CA GLU A 106 -6.92 16.99 -15.53
C GLU A 106 -8.01 15.96 -15.19
N SER A 107 -8.04 14.83 -15.90
CA SER A 107 -8.98 13.73 -15.65
C SER A 107 -8.45 12.70 -14.65
N LEU A 108 -7.25 12.90 -14.11
CA LEU A 108 -6.59 11.95 -13.24
C LEU A 108 -7.42 11.71 -11.97
N ARG A 109 -8.07 10.55 -11.89
CA ARG A 109 -8.97 10.17 -10.80
C ARG A 109 -8.48 8.88 -10.18
N TYR A 110 -8.79 8.71 -8.89
CA TYR A 110 -8.54 7.45 -8.23
C TYR A 110 -9.59 6.42 -8.64
N THR A 111 -9.09 5.25 -9.03
CA THR A 111 -9.88 4.04 -9.24
C THR A 111 -9.38 2.98 -8.28
N LYS A 112 -10.26 2.02 -7.95
CA LYS A 112 -10.01 1.01 -6.93
C LYS A 112 -10.69 -0.30 -7.28
N GLU A 113 -10.05 -1.39 -6.92
CA GLU A 113 -10.60 -2.74 -7.00
C GLU A 113 -10.25 -3.50 -5.72
N GLY A 114 -11.02 -4.54 -5.42
CA GLY A 114 -10.83 -5.35 -4.22
C GLY A 114 -11.06 -6.83 -4.48
N VAL A 115 -10.38 -7.66 -3.71
CA VAL A 115 -10.45 -9.11 -3.77
C VAL A 115 -10.64 -9.66 -2.35
N ARG A 116 -11.59 -10.58 -2.20
CA ARG A 116 -11.81 -11.29 -0.93
C ARG A 116 -10.73 -12.33 -0.71
N PHE A 117 -10.27 -12.46 0.52
CA PHE A 117 -9.37 -13.55 0.89
C PHE A 117 -10.19 -14.83 1.00
N PRO A 118 -9.77 -15.95 0.38
CA PRO A 118 -10.60 -17.16 0.31
C PRO A 118 -10.72 -17.92 1.64
N TYR A 119 -9.97 -17.52 2.67
CA TYR A 119 -9.91 -18.21 3.96
C TYR A 119 -10.23 -17.27 5.12
N LYS A 120 -10.70 -17.83 6.24
CA LYS A 120 -10.83 -17.09 7.49
C LYS A 120 -9.45 -16.85 8.07
N THR A 121 -9.15 -15.60 8.37
CA THR A 121 -7.90 -15.24 9.04
C THR A 121 -8.16 -14.06 9.96
N ASN A 122 -7.40 -13.96 11.05
CA ASN A 122 -7.36 -12.77 11.90
C ASN A 122 -5.99 -12.07 11.83
N ASN A 123 -5.15 -12.45 10.87
CA ASN A 123 -3.79 -11.98 10.76
C ASN A 123 -3.72 -10.78 9.78
N PRO A 124 -3.63 -9.53 10.28
CA PRO A 124 -3.62 -8.34 9.42
C PRO A 124 -2.37 -8.25 8.54
N HIS A 125 -1.26 -8.88 8.95
CA HIS A 125 -0.02 -8.91 8.18
C HIS A 125 -0.11 -9.90 7.01
N LEU A 126 -0.73 -11.07 7.22
CA LEU A 126 -1.07 -11.98 6.12
C LEU A 126 -1.95 -11.28 5.09
N MET A 127 -2.97 -10.55 5.57
CA MET A 127 -3.85 -9.79 4.71
C MET A 127 -3.13 -8.68 3.93
N SER A 128 -2.14 -8.04 4.55
CA SER A 128 -1.31 -7.05 3.87
C SER A 128 -0.39 -7.67 2.81
N LEU A 129 0.14 -8.88 3.03
CA LEU A 129 0.83 -9.64 1.99
C LEU A 129 -0.11 -10.00 0.83
N PHE A 130 -1.34 -10.43 1.14
CA PHE A 130 -2.35 -10.70 0.12
C PHE A 130 -2.70 -9.45 -0.69
N GLY A 131 -2.73 -8.26 -0.08
CA GLY A 131 -2.88 -7.01 -0.81
C GLY A 131 -1.74 -6.72 -1.79
N ILE A 132 -0.49 -7.03 -1.42
CA ILE A 132 0.65 -6.95 -2.34
C ILE A 132 0.47 -7.94 -3.50
N VAL A 133 0.04 -9.18 -3.23
CA VAL A 133 -0.26 -10.17 -4.29
C VAL A 133 -1.34 -9.66 -5.25
N ALA A 134 -2.45 -9.15 -4.71
CA ALA A 134 -3.54 -8.61 -5.51
C ALA A 134 -3.07 -7.43 -6.40
N ALA A 135 -2.25 -6.53 -5.84
CA ALA A 135 -1.66 -5.42 -6.59
C ALA A 135 -0.70 -5.89 -7.70
N LEU A 136 0.15 -6.89 -7.44
CA LEU A 136 1.04 -7.47 -8.46
C LEU A 136 0.26 -8.14 -9.58
N HIS A 137 -0.78 -8.89 -9.25
CA HIS A 137 -1.66 -9.52 -10.24
C HIS A 137 -2.35 -8.47 -11.13
N PHE A 138 -2.85 -7.39 -10.53
CA PHE A 138 -3.37 -6.25 -11.29
C PHE A 138 -2.33 -5.63 -12.22
N ALA A 139 -1.11 -5.41 -11.72
CA ALA A 139 -0.03 -4.85 -12.50
C ALA A 139 0.28 -5.71 -13.74
N ILE A 140 0.38 -7.03 -13.59
CA ILE A 140 0.58 -7.96 -14.72
C ILE A 140 -0.49 -7.77 -15.80
N MET A 141 -1.75 -7.64 -15.40
CA MET A 141 -2.87 -7.49 -16.36
C MET A 141 -2.94 -6.10 -17.02
N LYS A 142 -2.49 -5.04 -16.33
CA LYS A 142 -2.79 -3.65 -16.71
C LYS A 142 -1.59 -2.82 -17.12
N ILE A 143 -0.37 -3.23 -16.82
CA ILE A 143 0.80 -2.40 -17.07
C ILE A 143 1.06 -2.14 -18.55
N ASP A 144 0.51 -2.92 -19.48
CA ASP A 144 0.59 -2.62 -20.91
C ASP A 144 -0.60 -1.78 -21.43
N THR A 145 -1.55 -1.42 -20.57
CA THR A 145 -2.74 -0.67 -20.97
C THR A 145 -2.50 0.85 -20.96
N PRO A 146 -2.84 1.58 -22.04
CA PRO A 146 -2.67 3.03 -22.13
C PRO A 146 -3.27 3.83 -20.97
N SER A 147 -4.44 3.41 -20.44
CA SER A 147 -5.20 4.15 -19.43
C SER A 147 -4.54 4.24 -18.04
N THR A 148 -3.55 3.39 -17.76
CA THR A 148 -2.80 3.38 -16.48
C THR A 148 -1.47 4.13 -16.56
N ASN A 149 -1.20 4.80 -17.68
CA ASN A 149 0.08 5.45 -17.94
C ASN A 149 0.17 6.85 -17.31
N ILE A 150 1.09 7.03 -16.37
CA ILE A 150 1.57 8.35 -15.93
C ILE A 150 2.54 8.98 -16.97
N ARG A 151 2.76 8.30 -18.10
CA ARG A 151 3.65 8.63 -19.23
C ARG A 151 3.55 10.06 -19.78
N HIS A 152 2.44 10.76 -19.53
CA HIS A 152 2.16 12.09 -20.07
C HIS A 152 2.00 13.19 -19.02
N LEU A 153 2.13 12.90 -17.72
CA LEU A 153 1.70 13.84 -16.67
C LEU A 153 2.84 14.47 -15.87
N LEU A 154 4.02 13.91 -15.97
CA LEU A 154 5.22 14.40 -15.30
C LEU A 154 6.11 14.98 -16.39
N GLU A 155 6.18 16.31 -16.42
CA GLU A 155 7.21 16.99 -17.18
C GLU A 155 8.55 16.34 -16.78
N GLN A 156 9.35 15.95 -17.77
CA GLN A 156 10.71 15.50 -17.55
C GLN A 156 11.49 16.73 -17.07
N ASP A 157 11.40 17.02 -15.77
CA ASP A 157 12.06 18.17 -15.20
C ASP A 157 13.52 17.80 -14.94
N ASP A 158 14.35 18.06 -15.95
CA ASP A 158 15.81 17.88 -15.88
C ASP A 158 16.42 18.65 -14.70
N GLN A 159 15.76 19.70 -14.18
CA GLN A 159 16.26 20.47 -13.04
C GLN A 159 15.94 19.83 -11.69
N LEU A 160 14.89 19.00 -11.58
CA LEU A 160 14.50 18.44 -10.28
C LEU A 160 15.51 17.41 -9.76
N TYR A 161 16.21 16.71 -10.65
CA TYR A 161 17.25 15.76 -10.25
C TYR A 161 18.46 16.44 -9.59
N ASP A 162 18.85 17.63 -10.07
CA ASP A 162 19.95 18.41 -9.49
C ASP A 162 19.58 18.99 -8.10
N TYR A 163 18.30 19.34 -7.88
CA TYR A 163 17.81 19.76 -6.55
C TYR A 163 17.51 18.58 -5.61
N ALA A 164 17.24 17.41 -6.16
CA ALA A 164 16.84 16.24 -5.37
C ALA A 164 17.99 15.65 -4.56
N GLU A 165 19.24 15.79 -4.98
CA GLU A 165 20.38 15.27 -4.21
C GLU A 165 20.52 15.94 -2.82
N GLU A 166 20.05 17.18 -2.65
CA GLU A 166 20.16 17.91 -1.39
C GLU A 166 18.99 17.63 -0.42
N TRP A 167 17.81 17.27 -0.93
CA TRP A 167 16.58 17.13 -0.13
C TRP A 167 15.92 15.76 -0.15
N TYR A 168 16.29 14.90 -1.11
CA TYR A 168 15.72 13.56 -1.26
C TYR A 168 16.80 12.50 -1.03
N PRO A 169 16.70 11.71 0.05
CA PRO A 169 17.63 10.60 0.25
C PRO A 169 17.56 9.68 -0.97
N VAL A 170 18.68 9.57 -1.70
CA VAL A 170 18.86 8.68 -2.88
C VAL A 170 18.49 7.23 -2.53
N GLU A 171 18.49 6.90 -1.24
CA GLU A 171 18.14 5.62 -0.65
C GLU A 171 16.64 5.32 -0.65
N LEU A 172 15.77 6.29 -0.99
CA LEU A 172 14.32 6.11 -1.01
C LEU A 172 13.85 5.22 -2.14
N THR A 173 14.46 5.29 -3.33
CA THR A 173 14.09 4.51 -4.51
C THR A 173 15.31 4.12 -5.34
N ARG A 174 15.21 3.01 -6.07
CA ARG A 174 16.21 2.49 -7.02
C ARG A 174 15.89 2.84 -8.47
N SER A 175 14.91 3.70 -8.74
CA SER A 175 14.58 4.23 -10.08
C SER A 175 15.79 4.65 -10.91
N HIS A 176 16.76 5.32 -10.28
CA HIS A 176 17.95 5.84 -10.96
C HIS A 176 19.02 4.77 -11.26
N THR A 177 18.88 3.54 -10.74
CA THR A 177 19.90 2.48 -10.84
C THR A 177 19.59 1.39 -11.85
N HIS A 178 18.36 1.31 -12.37
CA HIS A 178 17.97 0.29 -13.33
C HIS A 178 17.90 0.81 -14.76
N LEU A 179 17.95 -0.12 -15.71
CA LEU A 179 17.83 0.16 -17.16
C LEU A 179 16.46 -0.19 -17.76
N LYS A 180 15.50 -0.57 -16.90
CA LYS A 180 14.12 -0.90 -17.30
C LYS A 180 13.37 0.35 -17.79
N THR A 181 12.44 0.15 -18.72
CA THR A 181 11.63 1.23 -19.31
C THR A 181 10.30 1.44 -18.58
N LYS A 182 9.92 0.54 -17.68
CA LYS A 182 8.70 0.63 -16.90
C LYS A 182 8.99 0.47 -15.42
N GLU A 183 8.20 1.12 -14.59
CA GLU A 183 8.28 1.04 -13.14
C GLU A 183 6.93 0.72 -12.52
N LEU A 184 6.94 -0.06 -11.45
CA LEU A 184 5.80 -0.39 -10.61
C LEU A 184 6.15 -0.07 -9.15
N PHE A 185 5.39 0.84 -8.56
CA PHE A 185 5.47 1.15 -7.13
C PHE A 185 4.25 0.60 -6.41
N ILE A 186 4.45 -0.19 -5.36
CA ILE A 186 3.39 -0.70 -4.49
C ILE A 186 3.61 -0.14 -3.09
N PHE A 187 2.63 0.62 -2.58
CA PHE A 187 2.65 1.16 -1.22
C PHE A 187 1.78 0.30 -0.29
N THR A 188 2.32 -0.14 0.83
CA THR A 188 1.61 -0.92 1.86
C THR A 188 1.79 -0.30 3.23
N GLU A 189 0.82 -0.46 4.14
CA GLU A 189 0.94 0.04 5.53
C GLU A 189 1.72 -0.89 6.46
N SER A 190 1.93 -2.15 6.05
CA SER A 190 2.43 -3.16 6.97
C SER A 190 3.94 -3.37 6.85
N ARG A 191 4.68 -2.71 7.74
CA ARG A 191 6.12 -2.93 7.90
C ARG A 191 6.44 -4.39 8.20
N ASP A 192 5.66 -5.04 9.07
CA ASP A 192 5.87 -6.44 9.43
C ASP A 192 5.70 -7.38 8.23
N SER A 193 4.77 -7.08 7.32
CA SER A 193 4.59 -7.86 6.09
C SER A 193 5.80 -7.74 5.18
N MET A 194 6.37 -6.54 5.04
CA MET A 194 7.61 -6.34 4.31
C MET A 194 8.79 -7.06 4.99
N ILE A 195 8.86 -7.06 6.33
CA ILE A 195 9.86 -7.85 7.08
C ILE A 195 9.65 -9.34 6.85
N TRP A 196 8.42 -9.83 6.80
CA TRP A 196 8.11 -11.24 6.52
C TRP A 196 8.53 -11.65 5.12
N LEU A 197 8.32 -10.80 4.13
CA LEU A 197 8.77 -11.02 2.76
C LEU A 197 10.29 -11.23 2.67
N LEU A 198 11.05 -10.54 3.54
CA LEU A 198 12.51 -10.63 3.63
C LEU A 198 13.01 -11.76 4.56
N SER A 199 12.17 -12.27 5.45
CA SER A 199 12.60 -13.15 6.54
C SER A 199 12.40 -14.63 6.19
N ARG A 200 13.45 -15.45 6.35
CA ARG A 200 13.30 -16.92 6.27
C ARG A 200 12.44 -17.49 7.40
N LYS A 201 12.28 -16.77 8.53
CA LYS A 201 11.52 -17.26 9.70
C LYS A 201 10.01 -17.19 9.51
N SER A 202 9.50 -16.29 8.67
CA SER A 202 8.07 -16.11 8.39
C SER A 202 7.49 -17.31 7.62
N GLN A 203 8.34 -18.06 6.90
CA GLN A 203 7.96 -19.21 6.07
C GLN A 203 7.52 -20.46 6.86
N ARG A 204 7.46 -20.39 8.20
CA ARG A 204 6.92 -21.46 9.04
C ARG A 204 5.40 -21.54 9.01
N ASN A 205 4.72 -20.43 8.74
CA ASN A 205 3.28 -20.41 8.52
C ASN A 205 3.02 -20.66 7.02
N GLU A 206 2.21 -21.68 6.71
CA GLU A 206 1.96 -22.11 5.34
C GLU A 206 1.24 -21.05 4.49
N GLU A 207 0.27 -20.33 5.07
CA GLU A 207 -0.46 -19.27 4.38
C GLU A 207 0.47 -18.11 4.05
N VAL A 208 1.29 -17.67 5.00
CA VAL A 208 2.31 -16.62 4.78
C VAL A 208 3.31 -17.06 3.72
N ARG A 209 3.77 -18.31 3.78
CA ARG A 209 4.70 -18.88 2.78
C ARG A 209 4.08 -18.91 1.39
N ALA A 210 2.80 -19.24 1.27
CA ALA A 210 2.08 -19.22 -0.01
C ALA A 210 2.05 -17.80 -0.60
N GLN A 211 1.65 -16.79 0.21
CA GLN A 211 1.65 -15.40 -0.25
C GLN A 211 3.05 -14.92 -0.68
N ILE A 212 4.11 -15.26 0.08
CA ILE A 212 5.49 -14.92 -0.28
C ILE A 212 5.90 -15.60 -1.59
N LYS A 213 5.52 -16.86 -1.81
CA LYS A 213 5.80 -17.57 -3.06
C LYS A 213 5.12 -16.91 -4.25
N ASP A 214 3.87 -16.49 -4.09
CA ASP A 214 3.12 -15.80 -5.14
C ASP A 214 3.77 -14.45 -5.47
N ILE A 215 4.15 -13.65 -4.44
CA ILE A 215 4.88 -12.39 -4.63
C ILE A 215 6.17 -12.61 -5.42
N LYS A 216 6.97 -13.62 -5.05
CA LYS A 216 8.22 -13.95 -5.76
C LYS A 216 7.96 -14.33 -7.22
N THR A 217 7.04 -15.25 -7.45
CA THR A 217 6.67 -15.72 -8.80
C THR A 217 6.21 -14.56 -9.69
N MET A 218 5.32 -13.70 -9.18
CA MET A 218 4.83 -12.52 -9.91
C MET A 218 5.94 -11.48 -10.11
N SER A 219 6.82 -11.28 -9.13
CA SER A 219 7.95 -10.35 -9.29
C SER A 219 8.89 -10.77 -10.42
N GLU A 220 9.16 -12.07 -10.55
CA GLU A 220 9.96 -12.61 -11.67
C GLU A 220 9.26 -12.42 -13.03
N GLU A 221 7.94 -12.61 -13.10
CA GLU A 221 7.18 -12.40 -14.33
C GLU A 221 7.19 -10.94 -14.77
N ILE A 222 7.00 -10.02 -13.82
CA ILE A 222 7.03 -8.57 -14.05
C ILE A 222 8.45 -8.13 -14.45
N GLU A 223 9.50 -8.64 -13.80
CA GLU A 223 10.90 -8.36 -14.18
C GLU A 223 11.18 -8.77 -15.62
N ARG A 224 10.75 -10.00 -15.99
CA ARG A 224 10.91 -10.57 -17.35
C ARG A 224 10.20 -9.74 -18.40
N SER A 225 9.13 -9.06 -18.00
CA SER A 225 8.37 -8.11 -18.82
C SER A 225 9.03 -6.73 -18.93
N GLY A 226 10.23 -6.57 -18.37
CA GLY A 226 11.03 -5.35 -18.48
C GLY A 226 10.60 -4.24 -17.51
N ILE A 227 9.95 -4.60 -16.40
CA ILE A 227 9.45 -3.65 -15.39
C ILE A 227 10.33 -3.73 -14.13
N HIS A 228 10.70 -2.58 -13.60
CA HIS A 228 11.32 -2.46 -12.28
C HIS A 228 10.24 -2.34 -11.20
N ILE A 229 10.35 -3.13 -10.13
CA ILE A 229 9.35 -3.19 -9.06
C ILE A 229 9.93 -2.64 -7.77
N GLU A 230 9.17 -1.79 -7.09
CA GLU A 230 9.48 -1.35 -5.74
C GLU A 230 8.28 -1.47 -4.80
N ILE A 231 8.53 -2.03 -3.61
CA ILE A 231 7.54 -2.10 -2.53
C ILE A 231 7.97 -1.15 -1.40
N HIS A 232 7.08 -0.23 -1.06
CA HIS A 232 7.32 0.85 -0.12
C HIS A 232 6.33 0.84 1.04
N LEU A 233 6.79 1.34 2.19
CA LEU A 233 5.94 1.55 3.33
C LEU A 233 5.17 2.88 3.18
N CYS A 234 3.87 2.86 3.46
CA CYS A 234 3.01 4.04 3.62
C CYS A 234 2.14 3.83 4.86
N PRO A 235 2.63 4.23 6.05
CA PRO A 235 2.03 3.86 7.33
C PRO A 235 0.86 4.78 7.74
N SER A 236 0.68 5.93 7.08
CA SER A 236 -0.39 6.89 7.39
C SER A 236 -1.30 7.12 6.20
N VAL A 237 -2.58 7.23 6.51
CA VAL A 237 -3.70 7.48 5.61
C VAL A 237 -3.74 8.96 5.16
N ASP A 238 -3.58 9.89 6.11
CA ASP A 238 -3.88 11.31 5.91
C ASP A 238 -3.07 12.05 4.82
N LEU A 239 -1.90 11.54 4.45
CA LEU A 239 -1.01 12.16 3.45
C LEU A 239 -0.99 11.42 2.10
N ALA A 240 -1.75 10.33 1.98
CA ALA A 240 -1.73 9.47 0.81
C ALA A 240 -3.15 9.06 0.42
N PRO A 241 -3.92 9.92 -0.29
CA PRO A 241 -5.34 9.67 -0.56
C PRO A 241 -5.64 8.32 -1.23
N GLY A 242 -4.72 7.80 -2.07
CA GLY A 242 -4.86 6.47 -2.65
C GLY A 242 -4.85 5.35 -1.62
N LYS A 243 -4.09 5.50 -0.54
CA LYS A 243 -4.06 4.55 0.57
C LYS A 243 -5.41 4.49 1.29
N ASP A 244 -6.04 5.64 1.51
CA ASP A 244 -7.35 5.74 2.17
C ASP A 244 -8.41 5.05 1.37
N ILE A 245 -8.40 5.29 0.07
CA ILE A 245 -9.34 4.71 -0.89
C ILE A 245 -9.19 3.18 -0.91
N ALA A 246 -7.97 2.66 -0.92
CA ALA A 246 -7.72 1.22 -0.85
C ALA A 246 -8.16 0.63 0.50
N ASN A 247 -7.86 1.29 1.62
CA ASN A 247 -8.27 0.84 2.95
C ASN A 247 -9.80 0.86 3.12
N GLN A 248 -10.46 1.89 2.62
CA GLN A 248 -11.92 1.98 2.62
C GLN A 248 -12.53 0.85 1.81
N MET A 249 -12.04 0.60 0.58
CA MET A 249 -12.53 -0.48 -0.27
C MET A 249 -12.35 -1.85 0.39
N ALA A 250 -11.19 -2.12 0.99
CA ALA A 250 -10.94 -3.37 1.71
C ALA A 250 -11.92 -3.55 2.89
N ARG A 251 -12.22 -2.47 3.64
CA ARG A 251 -13.20 -2.50 4.73
C ARG A 251 -14.63 -2.74 4.24
N GLU A 252 -15.03 -2.09 3.16
CA GLU A 252 -16.34 -2.28 2.53
C GLU A 252 -16.50 -3.76 2.10
N LEU A 253 -15.51 -4.29 1.38
CA LEU A 253 -15.54 -5.65 0.87
C LEU A 253 -15.55 -6.73 1.98
N ALA A 254 -14.79 -6.49 3.06
CA ALA A 254 -14.75 -7.40 4.22
C ALA A 254 -16.06 -7.38 5.03
N LYS A 255 -16.79 -6.26 5.05
CA LYS A 255 -18.09 -6.16 5.76
C LYS A 255 -19.22 -6.86 5.01
N ASP A 256 -19.26 -6.75 3.68
CA ASP A 256 -20.34 -7.32 2.86
C ASP A 256 -20.46 -8.85 3.03
N ASP A 257 -19.36 -9.52 3.39
CA ASP A 257 -19.29 -10.97 3.65
C ASP A 257 -20.19 -11.41 4.83
N LEU A 258 -20.44 -10.53 5.80
CA LEU A 258 -21.30 -10.83 6.95
C LEU A 258 -22.79 -10.79 6.60
N VAL A 259 -23.17 -10.01 5.58
CA VAL A 259 -24.58 -9.86 5.20
C VAL A 259 -25.06 -11.10 4.45
N THR A 260 -24.19 -11.75 3.68
CA THR A 260 -24.51 -12.98 2.95
C THR A 260 -24.64 -14.19 3.86
N ASP A 261 -23.81 -14.31 4.91
CA ASP A 261 -23.86 -15.44 5.86
C ASP A 261 -25.08 -15.40 6.80
N LEU A 262 -25.73 -14.25 6.97
CA LEU A 262 -26.96 -14.10 7.78
C LEU A 262 -28.26 -14.33 6.99
N SER A 263 -28.16 -14.61 5.69
CA SER A 263 -29.30 -14.79 4.79
C SER A 263 -29.65 -16.25 4.48
N VAL A 264 -29.11 -17.20 5.25
CA VAL A 264 -29.35 -18.66 5.13
C VAL A 264 -30.04 -19.20 6.38
#